data_AF-A0A522CGD2-F1
#
_entry.id   AF-A0A522CGD2-F1
#
_cell.length_a   1.000
_cell.length_b   1.000
_cell.length_c   1.000
_cell.angle_alpha   90.00
_cell.angle_beta   90.00
_cell.angle_gamma   90.00
#
_symmetry.space_group_name_H-M   'P 1'
#
loop_
_entity.id
_entity.type
_entity.pdbx_description
1 polymer ?
#
loop_
_entity_poly.entity_id
_entity_poly.type
_entity_poly.pdbx_seq_one_letter_code
_entity_poly.pdbx_strand_id
1 'polypeptide(L)'
;MIYCVNHKTLRHFADAYVSHFQLRYRSFVDGQYWNLSRYQGMEYDQYDTLAASYLCWQDAEGVVRGSVRVVPTDRPYMIKDLWPELIENRPLPDSLSVWEATRFCIDRSVSPELRQRIKHELVLAFVEFGLRHDIKEMVGIMPPKLWQNVFVKSGWDIAYLGAEKDLGKDGVIVAGLMPISLEVLEKVRATTGISQPVLLTEPPAAAAALKGVFAANDEKTEEKAAAKEGSRETRGVA
;
A
#
# COMPACT_ATOMS: atom_id res chain seq x y z
N MET A 1 -0.56 8.86 -8.18
CA MET A 1 -1.82 8.19 -7.77
C MET A 1 -1.49 7.14 -6.73
N ILE A 2 -2.43 6.75 -5.85
CA ILE A 2 -2.18 5.71 -4.85
C ILE A 2 -2.88 4.41 -5.25
N TYR A 3 -2.09 3.34 -5.40
CA TYR A 3 -2.60 2.00 -5.66
C TYR A 3 -2.61 1.18 -4.37
N CYS A 4 -3.73 0.53 -4.09
CA CYS A 4 -3.82 -0.53 -3.10
C CYS A 4 -3.28 -1.81 -3.75
N VAL A 5 -2.12 -2.27 -3.33
CA VAL A 5 -1.48 -3.50 -3.83
C VAL A 5 -1.63 -4.59 -2.77
N ASN A 6 -2.33 -5.67 -3.11
CA ASN A 6 -2.50 -6.87 -2.27
C ASN A 6 -2.77 -8.09 -3.14
N HIS A 7 -3.04 -9.26 -2.54
CA HIS A 7 -3.27 -10.50 -3.30
C HIS A 7 -4.41 -10.42 -4.33
N LYS A 8 -5.39 -9.50 -4.19
CA LYS A 8 -6.49 -9.32 -5.15
C LYS A 8 -6.12 -8.39 -6.29
N THR A 9 -5.29 -7.38 -6.03
CA THR A 9 -4.97 -6.30 -6.97
C THR A 9 -3.56 -6.41 -7.57
N LEU A 10 -2.72 -7.33 -7.09
CA LEU A 10 -1.33 -7.50 -7.53
C LEU A 10 -1.22 -7.64 -9.06
N ARG A 11 -2.14 -8.39 -9.68
CA ARG A 11 -2.19 -8.56 -11.15
C ARG A 11 -2.34 -7.25 -11.93
N HIS A 12 -2.86 -6.20 -11.29
CA HIS A 12 -3.05 -4.88 -11.88
C HIS A 12 -1.87 -3.94 -11.62
N PHE A 13 -1.10 -4.20 -10.57
CA PHE A 13 -0.11 -3.27 -10.04
C PHE A 13 1.24 -3.95 -9.73
N ALA A 14 1.63 -4.92 -10.56
CA ALA A 14 2.86 -5.69 -10.36
C ALA A 14 4.12 -4.81 -10.30
N ASP A 15 4.20 -3.78 -11.15
CA ASP A 15 5.35 -2.86 -11.14
C ASP A 15 5.40 -2.04 -9.85
N ALA A 16 4.25 -1.61 -9.34
CA ALA A 16 4.17 -0.91 -8.06
C ALA A 16 4.55 -1.83 -6.88
N TYR A 17 4.24 -3.13 -6.97
CA TYR A 17 4.66 -4.13 -6.00
C TYR A 17 6.20 -4.22 -5.92
N VAL A 18 6.89 -4.37 -7.04
CA VAL A 18 8.35 -4.44 -7.03
C VAL A 18 8.97 -3.09 -6.62
N SER A 19 8.45 -1.99 -7.18
CA SER A 19 8.99 -0.65 -6.97
C SER A 19 8.93 -0.19 -5.50
N HIS A 20 7.90 -0.58 -4.73
CA HIS A 20 7.83 -0.17 -3.32
C HIS A 20 8.89 -0.85 -2.44
N PHE A 21 9.29 -2.10 -2.72
CA PHE A 21 10.37 -2.75 -1.98
C PHE A 21 11.72 -2.09 -2.27
N GLN A 22 11.94 -1.60 -3.49
CA GLN A 22 13.11 -0.82 -3.85
C GLN A 22 13.11 0.55 -3.15
N LEU A 23 11.95 1.21 -3.03
CA LEU A 23 11.82 2.45 -2.26
C LEU A 23 12.15 2.21 -0.79
N ARG A 24 11.66 1.11 -0.21
CA ARG A 24 11.95 0.73 1.18
C ARG A 24 13.44 0.52 1.39
N TYR A 25 14.12 -0.18 0.49
CA TYR A 25 15.58 -0.35 0.54
C TYR A 25 16.31 1.00 0.58
N ARG A 26 15.99 1.91 -0.33
CA ARG A 26 16.60 3.27 -0.33
C ARG A 26 16.30 4.05 0.95
N SER A 27 15.11 3.85 1.53
CA SER A 27 14.63 4.61 2.71
C SER A 27 15.18 4.11 4.03
N PHE A 28 15.32 2.78 4.19
CA PHE A 28 15.63 2.13 5.46
C PHE A 28 16.98 1.43 5.49
N VAL A 29 17.61 1.17 4.34
CA VAL A 29 18.89 0.46 4.26
C VAL A 29 20.01 1.36 3.74
N ASP A 30 19.83 2.00 2.58
CA ASP A 30 20.90 2.83 2.01
C ASP A 30 21.13 4.13 2.81
N GLY A 31 20.10 4.61 3.51
CA GLY A 31 20.13 5.90 4.23
C GLY A 31 20.04 5.79 5.75
N GLN A 32 19.86 4.60 6.31
CA GLN A 32 19.73 4.35 7.75
C GLN A 32 20.48 3.04 8.04
N TYR A 33 21.36 3.01 9.05
CA TYR A 33 22.23 1.87 9.35
C TYR A 33 21.49 0.65 9.95
N TRP A 34 20.22 0.46 9.60
CA TRP A 34 19.40 -0.62 10.15
C TRP A 34 19.80 -1.92 9.46
N ASN A 35 20.13 -2.94 10.25
CA ASN A 35 20.49 -4.26 9.74
C ASN A 35 19.22 -5.04 9.37
N LEU A 36 18.55 -4.62 8.28
CA LEU A 36 17.32 -5.21 7.79
C LEU A 36 17.57 -6.25 6.69
N SER A 37 16.64 -7.20 6.59
CA SER A 37 16.61 -8.19 5.52
C SER A 37 16.46 -7.53 4.15
N ARG A 38 17.28 -7.98 3.20
CA ARG A 38 17.38 -7.38 1.87
C ARG A 38 17.79 -8.38 0.82
N TYR A 39 17.32 -8.16 -0.41
CA TYR A 39 17.69 -8.96 -1.56
C TYR A 39 17.63 -8.11 -2.82
N GLN A 40 18.71 -8.09 -3.62
CA GLN A 40 18.75 -7.37 -4.91
C GLN A 40 18.22 -5.92 -4.87
N GLY A 41 18.61 -5.16 -3.84
CA GLY A 41 18.18 -3.75 -3.69
C GLY A 41 16.72 -3.58 -3.26
N MET A 42 16.11 -4.62 -2.68
CA MET A 42 14.77 -4.60 -2.08
C MET A 42 14.87 -4.92 -0.59
N GLU A 43 14.10 -4.22 0.25
CA GLU A 43 13.98 -4.49 1.70
C GLU A 43 12.64 -5.16 1.98
N TYR A 44 12.64 -6.28 2.70
CA TYR A 44 11.45 -7.04 3.08
C TYR A 44 11.64 -7.67 4.46
N ASP A 45 10.54 -8.02 5.13
CA ASP A 45 10.58 -8.74 6.42
C ASP A 45 9.47 -9.81 6.50
N GLN A 46 9.35 -10.47 7.65
CA GLN A 46 8.39 -11.56 7.87
C GLN A 46 6.91 -11.14 7.81
N TYR A 47 6.60 -9.84 7.87
CA TYR A 47 5.22 -9.34 7.82
C TYR A 47 4.79 -8.99 6.37
N ASP A 48 5.69 -9.14 5.39
CA ASP A 48 5.37 -9.05 3.96
C ASP A 48 4.69 -10.34 3.45
N THR A 49 3.47 -10.59 3.96
CA THR A 49 2.69 -11.81 3.69
C THR A 49 1.51 -11.56 2.73
N LEU A 50 0.77 -12.60 2.36
CA LEU A 50 -0.47 -12.49 1.57
C LEU A 50 -1.56 -11.64 2.26
N ALA A 51 -1.48 -11.47 3.58
CA ALA A 51 -2.40 -10.63 4.36
C ALA A 51 -2.01 -9.14 4.32
N ALA A 52 -0.78 -8.81 3.90
CA ALA A 52 -0.35 -7.43 3.78
C ALA A 52 -1.05 -6.74 2.61
N SER A 53 -1.40 -5.47 2.82
CA SER A 53 -1.73 -4.54 1.76
C SER A 53 -0.74 -3.39 1.77
N TYR A 54 -0.37 -2.91 0.59
CA TYR A 54 0.55 -1.79 0.40
C TYR A 54 -0.19 -0.65 -0.26
N LEU A 55 -0.09 0.54 0.30
CA LEU A 55 -0.62 1.77 -0.31
C LEU A 55 0.55 2.48 -0.97
N CYS A 56 0.63 2.37 -2.30
CA CYS A 56 1.78 2.80 -3.08
C CYS A 56 1.44 4.04 -3.90
N TRP A 57 2.06 5.18 -3.57
CA TRP A 57 2.03 6.37 -4.39
C TRP A 57 3.02 6.23 -5.55
N GLN A 58 2.51 6.19 -6.77
CA GLN A 58 3.29 6.09 -8.00
C GLN A 58 3.27 7.40 -8.78
N ASP A 59 4.44 7.82 -9.30
CA ASP A 59 4.59 8.94 -10.23
C ASP A 59 4.15 8.57 -11.66
N ALA A 60 4.28 9.52 -12.59
CA ALA A 60 3.86 9.35 -13.98
C ALA A 60 4.78 8.38 -14.74
N GLU A 61 6.01 8.20 -14.26
CA GLU A 61 7.03 7.32 -14.81
C GLU A 61 6.89 5.87 -14.31
N GLY A 62 5.87 5.58 -13.49
CA GLY A 62 5.63 4.24 -12.96
C GLY A 62 6.47 3.90 -11.71
N VAL A 63 7.17 4.87 -11.12
CA VAL A 63 8.02 4.66 -9.95
C VAL A 63 7.27 4.99 -8.67
N VAL A 64 7.34 4.09 -7.68
CA VAL A 64 6.78 4.34 -6.36
C VAL A 64 7.66 5.32 -5.59
N ARG A 65 7.08 6.47 -5.23
CA ARG A 65 7.73 7.54 -4.43
C ARG A 65 7.19 7.66 -3.02
N GLY A 66 6.13 6.94 -2.69
CA GLY A 66 5.59 6.84 -1.34
C GLY A 66 5.00 5.47 -1.10
N SER A 67 5.22 4.89 0.08
CA SER A 67 4.68 3.58 0.42
C SER A 67 4.35 3.50 1.89
N VAL A 68 3.34 2.70 2.20
CA VAL A 68 3.08 2.20 3.54
C VAL A 68 2.48 0.81 3.46
N ARG A 69 2.82 -0.05 4.43
CA ARG A 69 2.25 -1.39 4.59
C ARG A 69 1.21 -1.36 5.70
N VAL A 70 0.10 -2.06 5.48
CA VAL A 70 -0.91 -2.34 6.50
C VAL A 70 -1.17 -3.85 6.60
N VAL A 71 -1.27 -4.37 7.81
CA VAL A 71 -1.45 -5.81 8.12
C VAL A 71 -2.55 -5.96 9.18
N PRO A 72 -3.47 -6.93 9.08
CA PRO A 72 -4.47 -7.15 10.11
C PRO A 72 -3.84 -7.72 11.39
N THR A 73 -4.34 -7.31 12.56
CA THR A 73 -3.76 -7.73 13.86
C THR A 73 -4.19 -9.12 14.32
N ASP A 74 -5.13 -9.77 13.63
CA ASP A 74 -5.47 -11.20 13.81
C ASP A 74 -4.46 -12.15 13.10
N ARG A 75 -3.38 -11.60 12.56
CA ARG A 75 -2.23 -12.30 11.97
C ARG A 75 -0.96 -11.82 12.66
N PRO A 76 0.21 -12.48 12.50
CA PRO A 76 1.47 -11.96 13.02
C PRO A 76 1.73 -10.51 12.57
N TYR A 77 2.07 -9.64 13.50
CA TYR A 77 2.32 -8.22 13.28
C TYR A 77 3.43 -7.70 14.20
N MET A 78 4.06 -6.60 13.80
CA MET A 78 5.38 -6.21 14.29
C MET A 78 5.40 -5.77 15.76
N ILE A 79 4.43 -4.98 16.19
CA ILE A 79 4.36 -4.48 17.57
C ILE A 79 4.23 -5.65 18.54
N LYS A 80 3.36 -6.64 18.27
CA LYS A 80 3.19 -7.81 19.14
C LYS A 80 4.44 -8.67 19.25
N ASP A 81 5.15 -8.82 18.14
CA ASP A 81 6.32 -9.71 18.09
C ASP A 81 7.59 -9.04 18.63
N LEU A 82 7.77 -7.73 18.44
CA LEU A 82 9.04 -7.05 18.75
C LEU A 82 8.96 -6.08 19.93
N TRP A 83 7.83 -5.40 20.13
CA TRP A 83 7.67 -4.37 21.16
C TRP A 83 6.28 -4.40 21.80
N PRO A 84 5.81 -5.56 22.30
CA PRO A 84 4.46 -5.67 22.88
C PRO A 84 4.24 -4.72 24.07
N GLU A 85 5.31 -4.38 24.78
CA GLU A 85 5.31 -3.48 25.93
C GLU A 85 4.95 -2.03 25.58
N LEU A 86 4.97 -1.62 24.30
CA LEU A 86 4.59 -0.27 23.90
C LEU A 86 3.07 -0.01 23.96
N ILE A 87 2.26 -1.07 24.08
CA ILE A 87 0.81 -0.96 24.28
C ILE A 87 0.51 -1.29 25.75
N GLU A 88 0.37 -0.24 26.56
CA GLU A 88 0.16 -0.35 28.01
C GLU A 88 -1.30 -0.12 28.40
N ASN A 89 -1.97 0.80 27.70
CA ASN A 89 -3.29 1.29 28.10
C ASN A 89 -4.46 0.38 27.65
N ARG A 90 -4.17 -0.76 27.01
CA ARG A 90 -5.15 -1.75 26.53
C ARG A 90 -4.47 -3.09 26.20
N PRO A 91 -5.21 -4.19 26.03
CA PRO A 91 -4.67 -5.42 25.47
C PRO A 91 -4.09 -5.22 24.06
N LEU A 92 -3.06 -6.01 23.73
CA LEU A 92 -2.53 -6.11 22.37
C LEU A 92 -3.68 -6.45 21.39
N PRO A 93 -3.83 -5.71 20.28
CA PRO A 93 -4.87 -6.00 19.30
C PRO A 93 -4.77 -7.43 18.74
N ASP A 94 -5.93 -8.08 18.66
CA ASP A 94 -6.10 -9.37 17.99
C ASP A 94 -7.49 -9.34 17.34
N SER A 95 -7.60 -8.63 16.22
CA SER A 95 -8.89 -8.29 15.61
C SER A 95 -8.79 -8.08 14.10
N LEU A 96 -9.85 -8.47 13.40
CA LEU A 96 -10.06 -8.15 11.98
C LEU A 96 -10.30 -6.65 11.74
N SER A 97 -10.78 -5.92 12.77
CA SER A 97 -11.12 -4.50 12.68
C SER A 97 -9.99 -3.56 13.11
N VAL A 98 -8.85 -4.11 13.56
CA VAL A 98 -7.66 -3.36 13.98
C VAL A 98 -6.48 -3.80 13.15
N TRP A 99 -5.82 -2.84 12.50
CA TRP A 99 -4.71 -3.12 11.59
C TRP A 99 -3.44 -2.40 12.04
N GLU A 100 -2.29 -3.03 11.84
CA GLU A 100 -1.00 -2.40 12.05
C GLU A 100 -0.53 -1.70 10.77
N ALA A 101 -0.04 -0.47 10.89
CA ALA A 101 0.62 0.29 9.86
C ALA A 101 2.14 0.36 10.09
N THR A 102 2.93 -0.05 9.09
CA THR A 102 4.39 -0.07 9.14
C THR A 102 5.00 0.41 7.82
N ARG A 103 6.32 0.69 7.81
CA ARG A 103 7.07 1.06 6.60
C ARG A 103 6.52 2.29 5.86
N PHE A 104 6.02 3.28 6.60
CA PHE A 104 5.68 4.58 6.00
C PHE A 104 6.98 5.26 5.52
N CYS A 105 7.17 5.37 4.21
CA CYS A 105 8.33 6.02 3.61
C CYS A 105 7.94 6.87 2.40
N ILE A 106 8.68 7.96 2.23
CA ILE A 106 8.56 8.88 1.09
C ILE A 106 9.96 9.10 0.53
N ASP A 107 10.09 9.05 -0.80
CA ASP A 107 11.34 9.25 -1.50
C ASP A 107 11.93 10.62 -1.16
N ARG A 108 13.16 10.63 -0.66
CA ARG A 108 13.85 11.87 -0.27
C ARG A 108 14.39 12.64 -1.47
N SER A 109 14.54 12.01 -2.63
CA SER A 109 15.09 12.64 -3.83
C SER A 109 14.10 13.56 -4.56
N VAL A 110 12.79 13.42 -4.29
CA VAL A 110 11.77 14.28 -4.88
C VAL A 110 11.67 15.62 -4.16
N SER A 111 11.06 16.64 -4.79
CA SER A 111 10.98 17.99 -4.23
C SER A 111 10.21 18.04 -2.90
N PRO A 112 10.48 19.00 -2.00
CA PRO A 112 9.73 19.18 -0.76
C PRO A 112 8.20 19.27 -0.97
N GLU A 113 7.77 19.95 -2.02
CA GLU A 113 6.36 20.14 -2.38
C GLU A 113 5.73 18.79 -2.76
N LEU A 114 6.43 18.00 -3.57
CA LEU A 114 5.96 16.68 -3.95
C LEU A 114 5.93 15.73 -2.75
N ARG A 115 6.94 15.76 -1.87
CA ARG A 115 6.92 14.97 -0.62
C ARG A 115 5.72 15.31 0.25
N GLN A 116 5.40 16.59 0.38
CA GLN A 116 4.27 17.06 1.15
C GLN A 116 2.94 16.59 0.54
N ARG A 117 2.81 16.63 -0.79
CA ARG A 117 1.68 16.07 -1.51
C ARG A 117 1.54 14.56 -1.30
N ILE A 118 2.61 13.78 -1.51
CA ILE A 118 2.64 12.33 -1.29
C ILE A 118 2.20 12.00 0.13
N LYS A 119 2.70 12.73 1.13
CA LYS A 119 2.34 12.56 2.53
C LYS A 119 0.83 12.73 2.74
N HIS A 120 0.24 13.83 2.26
CA HIS A 120 -1.19 14.09 2.41
C HIS A 120 -2.04 13.04 1.70
N GLU A 121 -1.67 12.65 0.48
CA GLU A 121 -2.39 11.62 -0.26
C GLU A 121 -2.29 10.26 0.47
N LEU A 122 -1.13 9.87 1.02
CA LEU A 122 -0.98 8.63 1.78
C LEU A 122 -1.82 8.62 3.07
N VAL A 123 -1.86 9.75 3.79
CA VAL A 123 -2.69 9.92 4.99
C VAL A 123 -4.18 9.74 4.64
N LEU A 124 -4.64 10.31 3.53
CA LEU A 124 -6.01 10.08 3.06
C LEU A 124 -6.26 8.62 2.64
N ALA A 125 -5.30 8.02 1.92
CA ALA A 125 -5.41 6.63 1.48
C ALA A 125 -5.56 5.65 2.64
N PHE A 126 -4.92 5.92 3.78
CA PHE A 126 -5.12 5.15 5.01
C PHE A 126 -6.58 5.18 5.49
N VAL A 127 -7.18 6.37 5.59
CA VAL A 127 -8.57 6.51 6.04
C VAL A 127 -9.51 5.86 5.04
N GLU A 128 -9.31 6.10 3.74
CA GLU A 128 -10.12 5.49 2.68
C GLU A 128 -10.00 3.98 2.64
N PHE A 129 -8.80 3.43 2.83
CA PHE A 129 -8.58 1.99 2.96
C PHE A 129 -9.34 1.45 4.17
N GLY A 130 -9.20 2.09 5.33
CA GLY A 130 -9.86 1.65 6.55
C GLY A 130 -11.38 1.60 6.40
N LEU A 131 -11.98 2.65 5.84
CA LEU A 131 -13.42 2.73 5.60
C LEU A 131 -13.92 1.66 4.63
N ARG A 132 -13.18 1.36 3.56
CA ARG A 132 -13.56 0.33 2.57
C ARG A 132 -13.48 -1.10 3.12
N HIS A 133 -12.71 -1.31 4.18
CA HIS A 133 -12.42 -2.62 4.76
C HIS A 133 -13.00 -2.79 6.17
N ASP A 134 -13.91 -1.92 6.59
CA ASP A 134 -14.54 -1.94 7.92
C ASP A 134 -13.56 -1.90 9.11
N ILE A 135 -12.36 -1.34 8.88
CA ILE A 135 -11.34 -1.13 9.90
C ILE A 135 -11.77 0.04 10.78
N LYS A 136 -11.69 -0.11 12.09
CA LYS A 136 -12.08 0.91 13.07
C LYS A 136 -10.91 1.73 13.57
N GLU A 137 -9.73 1.13 13.57
CA GLU A 137 -8.52 1.77 14.06
C GLU A 137 -7.29 1.13 13.41
N MET A 138 -6.25 1.95 13.24
CA MET A 138 -4.92 1.48 12.90
C MET A 138 -3.96 1.79 14.04
N VAL A 139 -3.03 0.88 14.29
CA VAL A 139 -1.95 1.06 15.25
C VAL A 139 -0.61 1.12 14.52
N GLY A 140 0.37 1.81 15.09
CA GLY A 140 1.72 1.85 14.54
C GLY A 140 2.72 2.28 15.59
N ILE A 141 4.00 2.26 15.21
CA ILE A 141 5.09 2.85 15.98
C ILE A 141 5.89 3.79 15.10
N MET A 142 6.30 4.91 15.65
CA MET A 142 7.23 5.84 15.01
C MET A 142 7.79 6.80 16.08
N PRO A 143 8.85 7.55 15.75
CA PRO A 143 9.27 8.65 16.60
C PRO A 143 8.15 9.66 16.86
N PRO A 144 8.02 10.20 18.10
CA PRO A 144 6.94 11.13 18.48
C PRO A 144 6.78 12.32 17.52
N LYS A 145 7.90 12.83 16.99
CA LYS A 145 7.89 13.94 16.02
C LYS A 145 7.26 13.57 14.68
N LEU A 146 7.34 12.31 14.24
CA LEU A 146 6.71 11.86 12.99
C LEU A 146 5.19 11.73 13.16
N TRP A 147 4.71 11.25 14.31
CA TRP A 147 3.28 11.23 14.63
C TRP A 147 2.63 12.60 14.42
N GLN A 148 3.26 13.63 15.00
CA GLN A 148 2.81 15.02 14.88
C GLN A 148 2.86 15.54 13.44
N ASN A 149 3.97 15.30 12.72
CA ASN A 149 4.20 15.88 11.40
C ASN A 149 3.46 15.20 10.25
N VAL A 150 3.16 13.91 10.40
CA VAL A 150 2.49 13.10 9.38
C VAL A 150 0.99 13.09 9.61
N PHE A 151 0.52 12.81 10.82
CA PHE A 151 -0.91 12.57 11.09
C PHE A 151 -1.61 13.79 11.68
N VAL A 152 -1.14 14.29 12.84
CA VAL A 152 -1.81 15.39 13.55
C VAL A 152 -1.88 16.66 12.71
N LYS A 153 -0.77 17.06 12.09
CA LYS A 153 -0.74 18.22 11.17
C LYS A 153 -1.53 18.02 9.87
N SER A 154 -1.91 16.79 9.54
CA SER A 154 -2.77 16.48 8.40
C SER A 154 -4.25 16.37 8.81
N GLY A 155 -4.58 16.71 10.06
CA GLY A 155 -5.95 16.72 10.58
C GLY A 155 -6.41 15.39 11.17
N TRP A 156 -5.51 14.42 11.34
CA TRP A 156 -5.84 13.12 11.93
C TRP A 156 -5.37 13.08 13.40
N ASP A 157 -6.33 13.17 14.31
CA ASP A 157 -6.04 13.05 15.75
C ASP A 157 -5.62 11.62 16.06
N ILE A 158 -4.64 11.48 16.95
CA ILE A 158 -4.11 10.19 17.40
C ILE A 158 -4.20 10.06 18.92
N ALA A 159 -4.16 8.83 19.40
CA ALA A 159 -3.97 8.53 20.82
C ALA A 159 -2.67 7.75 21.01
N TYR A 160 -1.85 8.11 22.00
CA TYR A 160 -0.70 7.29 22.38
C TYR A 160 -1.14 6.11 23.24
N LEU A 161 -0.56 4.94 23.00
CA LEU A 161 -0.94 3.67 23.62
C LEU A 161 -0.07 3.26 24.81
N GLY A 162 1.03 3.96 25.04
CA GLY A 162 1.99 3.69 26.11
C GLY A 162 3.07 4.77 26.16
N ALA A 163 4.11 4.52 26.95
CA ALA A 163 5.24 5.43 27.07
C ALA A 163 6.17 5.39 25.84
N GLU A 164 7.02 6.41 25.74
CA GLU A 164 8.13 6.40 24.80
C GLU A 164 9.16 5.34 25.20
N LYS A 165 9.69 4.63 24.20
CA LYS A 165 10.79 3.67 24.37
C LYS A 165 12.03 4.16 23.63
N ASP A 166 13.13 4.25 24.35
CA ASP A 166 14.44 4.55 23.79
C ASP A 166 15.10 3.27 23.26
N LEU A 167 15.42 3.23 21.96
CA LEU A 167 16.15 2.15 21.30
C LEU A 167 17.65 2.46 21.15
N GLY A 168 18.16 3.44 21.89
CA GLY A 168 19.53 3.91 21.84
C GLY A 168 19.85 4.54 20.48
N LYS A 169 20.76 3.91 19.73
CA LYS A 169 21.19 4.44 18.41
C LYS A 169 20.07 4.52 17.38
N ASP A 170 19.01 3.72 17.55
CA ASP A 170 17.87 3.65 16.62
C ASP A 170 16.76 4.65 16.99
N GLY A 171 16.97 5.45 18.04
CA GLY A 171 16.13 6.57 18.44
C GLY A 171 14.98 6.19 19.36
N VAL A 172 14.11 7.17 19.59
CA VAL A 172 12.95 7.03 20.47
C VAL A 172 11.70 6.75 19.63
N ILE A 173 10.89 5.78 20.06
CA ILE A 173 9.63 5.41 19.43
C ILE A 173 8.47 5.39 20.44
N VAL A 174 7.24 5.54 19.94
CA VAL A 174 6.03 5.40 20.74
C VAL A 174 4.92 4.77 19.90
N ALA A 175 4.11 3.91 20.52
CA ALA A 175 2.93 3.36 19.87
C ALA A 175 1.79 4.37 19.84
N GLY A 176 1.16 4.50 18.67
CA GLY A 176 0.02 5.38 18.46
C GLY A 176 -1.12 4.65 17.78
N LEU A 177 -2.32 5.14 18.04
CA LEU A 177 -3.59 4.69 17.51
C LEU A 177 -4.19 5.80 16.66
N MET A 178 -4.65 5.42 15.48
CA MET A 178 -5.32 6.26 14.51
C MET A 178 -6.75 5.75 14.31
N PRO A 179 -7.78 6.47 14.78
CA PRO A 179 -9.17 6.05 14.57
C PRO A 179 -9.57 6.21 13.11
N ILE A 180 -10.44 5.33 12.61
CA ILE A 180 -10.98 5.38 11.25
C ILE A 180 -12.47 5.68 11.33
N SER A 181 -12.88 6.81 10.74
CA SER A 181 -14.28 7.19 10.62
C SER A 181 -14.49 8.15 9.44
N LEU A 182 -15.75 8.37 9.05
CA LEU A 182 -16.10 9.39 8.05
C LEU A 182 -15.76 10.80 8.54
N GLU A 183 -15.93 11.07 9.84
CA GLU A 183 -15.55 12.35 10.46
C GLU A 183 -14.03 12.60 10.34
N VAL A 184 -13.21 11.57 10.59
CA VAL A 184 -11.76 11.64 10.37
C VAL A 184 -11.45 11.93 8.90
N LEU A 185 -12.13 11.26 7.96
CA LEU A 185 -11.94 11.51 6.53
C LEU A 185 -12.23 12.97 6.19
N GLU A 186 -13.36 13.51 6.64
CA GLU A 186 -13.74 14.90 6.41
C GLU A 186 -12.73 15.89 6.99
N LYS A 187 -12.27 15.66 8.22
CA LYS A 187 -11.25 16.49 8.87
C LYS A 187 -9.92 16.50 8.12
N VAL A 188 -9.46 15.33 7.66
CA VAL A 188 -8.23 15.21 6.86
C VAL A 188 -8.40 15.88 5.51
N ARG A 189 -9.55 15.73 4.83
CA ARG A 189 -9.83 16.41 3.55
C ARG A 189 -9.83 17.93 3.71
N ALA A 190 -10.49 18.45 4.75
CA ALA A 190 -10.51 19.88 5.07
C ALA A 190 -9.10 20.42 5.32
N THR A 191 -8.26 19.67 6.04
CA THR A 191 -6.89 20.09 6.39
C THR A 191 -5.94 20.03 5.20
N THR A 192 -6.05 18.99 4.37
CA THR A 192 -5.14 18.75 3.24
C THR A 192 -5.56 19.47 1.95
N GLY A 193 -6.82 19.91 1.85
CA GLY A 193 -7.40 20.50 0.65
C GLY A 193 -7.73 19.50 -0.47
N ILE A 194 -7.61 18.20 -0.21
CA ILE A 194 -7.88 17.13 -1.19
C ILE A 194 -9.30 16.62 -0.94
N SER A 195 -10.20 16.77 -1.91
CA SER A 195 -11.60 16.35 -1.79
C SER A 195 -11.92 15.03 -2.51
N GLN A 196 -11.11 14.66 -3.50
CA GLN A 196 -11.34 13.48 -4.33
C GLN A 196 -10.75 12.21 -3.71
N PRO A 197 -11.33 11.03 -4.00
CA PRO A 197 -10.71 9.76 -3.63
C PRO A 197 -9.30 9.62 -4.20
N VAL A 198 -8.36 9.17 -3.38
CA VAL A 198 -6.95 9.01 -3.76
C VAL A 198 -6.55 7.55 -3.95
N LEU A 199 -7.29 6.63 -3.32
CA LEU A 199 -6.97 5.20 -3.31
C LEU A 199 -7.66 4.45 -4.46
N LEU A 200 -6.86 3.82 -5.31
CA LEU A 200 -7.29 3.00 -6.44
C LEU A 200 -7.07 1.51 -6.16
N THR A 201 -8.08 0.70 -6.46
CA THR A 201 -8.03 -0.77 -6.39
C THR A 201 -8.07 -1.42 -7.78
N GLU A 202 -8.30 -0.62 -8.82
CA GLU A 202 -8.31 -1.01 -10.21
C GLU A 202 -7.57 0.04 -11.04
N PRO A 203 -6.99 -0.31 -12.19
CA PRO A 203 -6.38 0.67 -13.08
C PRO A 203 -7.40 1.71 -13.53
N PRO A 204 -7.00 2.98 -13.72
CA PRO A 204 -7.83 3.97 -14.40
C PRO A 204 -8.29 3.43 -15.77
N ALA A 205 -9.52 3.76 -16.18
CA ALA A 205 -10.24 3.17 -17.32
C ALA A 205 -9.59 3.32 -18.72
N ALA A 206 -8.32 3.72 -18.83
CA ALA A 206 -7.54 3.69 -20.06
C ALA A 206 -6.83 2.33 -20.32
N ALA A 207 -6.75 1.43 -19.32
CA ALA A 207 -6.05 0.14 -19.46
C ALA A 207 -6.93 -1.03 -19.96
N ALA A 208 -8.23 -0.83 -20.15
CA ALA A 208 -9.14 -1.87 -20.64
C ALA A 208 -9.01 -2.17 -22.15
N ALA A 209 -8.27 -1.34 -22.90
CA ALA A 209 -8.14 -1.44 -24.36
C ALA A 209 -7.34 -2.66 -24.85
N LEU A 210 -6.61 -3.37 -23.98
CA LEU A 210 -5.87 -4.58 -24.36
C LEU A 210 -6.71 -5.86 -24.37
N LYS A 211 -7.97 -5.83 -23.88
CA LYS A 211 -8.88 -6.98 -24.00
C LYS A 211 -9.42 -7.19 -25.43
N GLY A 212 -9.27 -6.22 -26.32
CA GLY A 212 -9.74 -6.32 -27.71
C GLY A 212 -8.77 -7.01 -28.69
N VAL A 213 -7.48 -7.17 -28.32
CA VAL A 213 -6.46 -7.66 -29.27
C VAL A 213 -6.41 -9.20 -29.35
N PHE A 214 -6.83 -9.91 -28.30
CA PHE A 214 -6.92 -11.38 -28.33
C PHE A 214 -8.30 -11.88 -28.80
N ALA A 215 -9.39 -11.16 -28.53
CA ALA A 215 -10.72 -11.54 -29.01
C ALA A 215 -10.85 -11.46 -30.55
N ALA A 216 -10.15 -10.50 -31.19
CA ALA A 216 -10.21 -10.32 -32.64
C ALA A 216 -9.36 -11.34 -33.44
N ASN A 217 -8.51 -12.12 -32.77
CA ASN A 217 -7.70 -13.16 -33.41
C ASN A 217 -8.35 -14.54 -33.36
N ASP A 218 -9.28 -14.79 -32.44
CA ASP A 218 -9.99 -16.07 -32.36
C ASP A 218 -11.06 -16.18 -33.47
N GLU A 219 -11.80 -15.10 -33.77
CA GLU A 219 -12.78 -15.08 -34.87
C GLU A 219 -12.14 -15.29 -36.26
N LYS A 220 -10.95 -14.73 -36.50
CA LYS A 220 -10.23 -14.92 -37.78
C LYS A 220 -9.61 -16.32 -37.92
N THR A 221 -9.45 -17.05 -36.83
CA THR A 221 -8.89 -18.41 -36.84
C THR A 221 -9.98 -19.44 -37.13
N GLU A 222 -11.20 -19.23 -36.63
CA GLU A 222 -12.36 -20.08 -36.95
C GLU A 222 -12.84 -19.91 -38.39
N GLU A 223 -12.84 -18.69 -38.93
CA GLU A 223 -13.27 -18.43 -40.32
C GLU A 223 -12.30 -19.06 -41.35
N LYS A 224 -11.00 -19.13 -41.04
CA LYS A 224 -9.99 -19.82 -41.86
C LYS A 224 -10.01 -21.33 -41.73
N ALA A 225 -10.50 -21.88 -40.62
CA ALA A 225 -10.67 -23.33 -40.45
C ALA A 225 -11.88 -23.83 -41.25
N ALA A 226 -13.01 -23.10 -41.20
CA ALA A 226 -14.23 -23.44 -41.96
C ALA A 226 -14.02 -23.37 -43.48
N ALA A 227 -13.24 -22.42 -43.98
CA ALA A 227 -12.91 -22.32 -45.42
C ALA A 227 -12.02 -23.46 -45.93
N LYS A 228 -11.29 -24.16 -45.04
CA LYS A 228 -10.39 -25.26 -45.41
C LYS A 228 -11.11 -26.60 -45.47
N GLU A 229 -12.11 -26.82 -44.63
CA GLU A 229 -12.95 -28.04 -44.63
C GLU A 229 -13.90 -28.11 -45.83
N GLY A 230 -14.47 -26.98 -46.29
CA GLY A 230 -15.30 -26.93 -47.50
C GLY A 230 -14.57 -27.27 -48.81
N SER A 231 -13.24 -27.28 -48.82
CA SER A 231 -12.42 -27.59 -50.00
C SER A 231 -12.06 -29.07 -50.15
N ARG A 232 -12.33 -29.91 -49.13
CA ARG A 232 -11.91 -31.32 -49.10
C ARG A 232 -12.97 -32.32 -49.58
N GLU A 233 -14.23 -31.92 -49.71
CA GLU A 233 -15.33 -32.84 -50.10
C GLU A 233 -15.55 -33.02 -51.61
N THR A 234 -14.75 -32.41 -52.50
CA THR A 234 -14.94 -32.52 -53.96
C THR A 234 -13.91 -33.40 -54.70
N ARG A 235 -13.10 -34.21 -53.99
CA ARG A 235 -12.20 -35.18 -54.63
C ARG A 235 -12.36 -36.59 -54.05
N GLY A 236 -13.30 -37.34 -54.62
CA GLY A 236 -13.47 -38.78 -54.35
C GLY A 236 -14.48 -39.43 -55.28
N VAL A 237 -14.16 -39.53 -56.57
CA VAL A 237 -14.81 -40.45 -57.52
C VAL A 237 -13.72 -41.36 -58.08
N ALA A 238 -13.80 -42.64 -57.72
CA ALA A 238 -13.45 -43.81 -58.54
C ALA A 238 -14.03 -45.05 -57.85
#